data_AF-A0A935SGS3-F1
#
_entry.id   AF-A0A935SGS3-F1
#
_cell.length_a   1.000
_cell.length_b   1.000
_cell.length_c   1.000
_cell.angle_alpha   90.00
_cell.angle_beta   90.00
_cell.angle_gamma   90.00
#
_symmetry.space_group_name_H-M   'P 1'
#
loop_
_entity.id
_entity.type
_entity.pdbx_description
1 polymer ?
#
loop_
_entity_poly.entity_id
_entity_poly.type
_entity_poly.pdbx_seq_one_letter_code
_entity_poly.pdbx_strand_id
1 'polypeptide(L)'
;MKIFFTSLVFLLTAHIGFAAADTVKIPLARQRFHDKIDIEQKLVDKADGKTDAIIRATQNDEINLQITDVVFRKIDELQTEIERNEKINTNNEKIRYLGYVETLVRNFRTAWRSRELNPVLAPVLVDNFTNMMQANISGESIAPFAQDMEYGIAKINGEIFDLTPGYEEAKKIVYLKYCVLNPDKIMQTIRPYAEDSFADSLVLIASKYNPVQVYSYAQAKGKPEARLIRRNTDPIIKAIVQLSETENSLFYFPFLDDLLKGHKTIESIKKYIGDGTSYDKVGYFKLLVQTEIEYSKRLMNGDTPIAMFGTNGLRYMLQAKAIKDFITPINELHNEGNLNVRMRAIDLLSPADLYYMIVMGESEIYTSSYKHSFNRMIQRMGKKPSTDSLLANVNHDYFKKFIKMAANYNKLDDFLSLMSAPSSEKLMKDFVYKLEAADNLEDAVDVADAYSSINNKVLLGNMLQYVTENEQRCINENSTKGQTIYSLLKLIFLSSDSSNKIDLTKEVGIPSIYEVDGKYLADDSGRIIQQVFFMVMKMAKEFLPDL
;
A
#
# COMPACT_ATOMS: atom_id res chain seq x y z
N MET A 1 56.58 -27.95 60.51
CA MET A 1 55.99 -28.19 59.17
C MET A 1 55.45 -26.86 58.66
N LYS A 2 56.01 -26.37 57.54
CA LYS A 2 55.53 -25.39 56.53
C LYS A 2 54.48 -24.32 56.91
N ILE A 3 54.49 -23.05 56.48
CA ILE A 3 55.32 -22.11 55.69
C ILE A 3 54.62 -20.74 55.88
N PHE A 4 55.40 -19.66 55.84
CA PHE A 4 55.08 -18.22 55.79
C PHE A 4 53.72 -17.76 55.20
N PHE A 5 53.16 -16.65 55.72
CA PHE A 5 53.12 -15.38 54.94
C PHE A 5 52.79 -14.13 55.79
N THR A 6 53.63 -13.12 55.55
CA THR A 6 53.65 -11.70 55.90
C THR A 6 52.30 -10.96 55.83
N SER A 7 52.00 -10.16 56.87
CA SER A 7 51.01 -9.08 56.83
C SER A 7 51.69 -7.77 56.44
N LEU A 8 51.36 -7.24 55.26
CA LEU A 8 51.80 -5.94 54.76
C LEU A 8 50.65 -4.93 54.99
N VAL A 9 50.85 -3.99 55.91
CA VAL A 9 49.96 -2.84 56.12
C VAL A 9 50.21 -1.85 54.99
N PHE A 10 49.24 -1.67 54.08
CA PHE A 10 49.26 -0.60 53.08
C PHE A 10 48.45 0.59 53.62
N LEU A 11 49.15 1.66 54.00
CA LEU A 11 48.58 2.97 54.25
C LEU A 11 48.08 3.54 52.91
N LEU A 12 46.77 3.63 52.73
CA LEU A 12 46.13 4.41 51.67
C LEU A 12 46.15 5.89 52.07
N THR A 13 47.13 6.64 51.57
CA THR A 13 47.05 8.10 51.52
C THR A 13 46.02 8.49 50.46
N ALA A 14 44.86 8.96 50.90
CA ALA A 14 43.87 9.59 50.03
C ALA A 14 44.43 10.92 49.51
N HIS A 15 44.98 10.93 48.29
CA HIS A 15 45.07 12.17 47.53
C HIS A 15 43.65 12.52 47.09
N ILE A 16 43.06 13.51 47.75
CA ILE A 16 41.89 14.22 47.24
C ILE A 16 42.36 15.01 46.02
N GLY A 17 42.33 14.36 44.87
CA GLY A 17 42.35 15.06 43.59
C GLY A 17 41.02 15.81 43.47
N PHE A 18 41.03 17.11 43.73
CA PHE A 18 39.96 17.98 43.25
C PHE A 18 39.94 17.86 41.73
N ALA A 19 38.93 17.19 41.19
CA ALA A 19 38.58 17.33 39.77
C ALA A 19 38.16 18.79 39.57
N ALA A 20 39.05 19.60 39.01
CA ALA A 20 38.68 20.88 38.47
C ALA A 20 37.67 20.59 37.35
N ALA A 21 36.41 20.98 37.56
CA ALA A 21 35.45 21.05 36.48
C ALA A 21 36.03 22.00 35.44
N ASP A 22 36.42 21.44 34.31
CA ASP A 22 37.13 22.12 33.23
C ASP A 22 36.12 22.95 32.41
N THR A 23 35.41 23.88 33.07
CA THR A 23 34.38 24.71 32.45
C THR A 23 35.05 25.70 31.51
N VAL A 24 34.89 25.49 30.21
CA VAL A 24 35.31 26.45 29.19
C VAL A 24 34.58 27.76 29.41
N LYS A 25 35.32 28.86 29.53
CA LYS A 25 34.71 30.19 29.70
C LYS A 25 34.15 30.67 28.36
N ILE A 26 32.85 30.50 28.17
CA ILE A 26 32.14 30.93 26.96
C ILE A 26 32.09 32.46 26.92
N PRO A 27 32.56 33.12 25.85
CA PRO A 27 32.43 34.56 25.69
C PRO A 27 30.97 35.00 25.56
N LEU A 28 30.64 36.16 26.15
CA LEU A 28 29.28 36.70 26.19
C LEU A 28 28.60 36.77 24.80
N ALA A 29 29.35 37.10 23.75
CA ALA A 29 28.84 37.18 22.38
C ALA A 29 28.35 35.83 21.81
N ARG A 30 28.77 34.70 22.39
CA ARG A 30 28.40 33.35 21.93
C ARG A 30 27.41 32.64 22.86
N GLN A 31 27.20 33.14 24.07
CA GLN A 31 26.31 32.53 25.07
C GLN A 31 24.90 32.24 24.51
N ARG A 32 24.33 33.19 23.76
CA ARG A 32 23.02 33.02 23.10
C ARG A 32 22.94 31.79 22.19
N PHE A 33 24.04 31.35 21.58
CA PHE A 33 24.04 30.20 20.68
C PHE A 33 24.08 28.88 21.45
N HIS A 34 24.78 28.83 22.59
CA HIS A 34 24.70 27.72 23.53
C HIS A 34 23.27 27.63 24.11
N ASP A 35 22.70 28.76 24.54
CA ASP A 35 21.32 28.81 25.06
C ASP A 35 20.28 28.26 24.06
N LYS A 36 20.50 28.46 22.75
CA LYS A 36 19.62 27.91 21.71
C LYS A 36 19.72 26.38 21.62
N ILE A 37 20.91 25.82 21.76
CA ILE A 37 21.13 24.37 21.77
C ILE A 37 20.44 23.77 23.00
N ASP A 38 20.63 24.37 24.17
CA ASP A 38 19.98 23.96 25.42
C ASP A 38 18.44 24.00 25.32
N ILE A 39 17.89 25.02 24.64
CA ILE A 39 16.45 25.12 24.37
C ILE A 39 16.00 23.95 23.50
N GLU A 40 16.73 23.63 22.42
CA GLU A 40 16.37 22.50 21.56
C GLU A 40 16.52 21.14 22.27
N GLN A 41 17.54 20.94 23.10
CA GLN A 41 17.66 19.75 23.97
C GLN A 41 16.45 19.59 24.90
N LYS A 42 15.99 20.68 25.54
CA LYS A 42 14.76 20.67 26.37
C LYS A 42 13.50 20.37 25.55
N LEU A 43 13.45 20.81 24.28
CA LEU A 43 12.35 20.49 23.39
C LEU A 43 12.39 19.03 22.91
N VAL A 44 13.58 18.43 22.80
CA VAL A 44 13.75 17.00 22.53
C VAL A 44 13.31 16.18 23.74
N ASP A 45 13.71 16.57 24.96
CA ASP A 45 13.24 15.97 26.22
C ASP A 45 11.71 15.90 26.24
N LYS A 46 11.06 17.04 25.96
CA LYS A 46 9.59 17.16 25.87
C LYS A 46 8.93 16.30 24.79
N ALA A 47 9.66 15.76 23.82
CA ALA A 47 9.07 15.01 22.72
C ALA A 47 8.50 13.66 23.16
N ASP A 48 8.94 13.10 24.31
CA ASP A 48 8.34 11.90 24.91
C ASP A 48 7.14 12.21 25.84
N GLY A 49 6.81 13.49 26.01
CA GLY A 49 5.75 13.98 26.88
C GLY A 49 6.18 14.39 28.29
N LYS A 50 7.47 14.26 28.65
CA LYS A 50 8.03 14.64 29.96
C LYS A 50 9.20 15.60 29.80
N THR A 51 9.59 16.24 30.90
CA THR A 51 10.81 17.08 30.92
C THR A 51 11.57 16.70 32.17
N ASP A 52 12.27 15.57 32.08
CA ASP A 52 13.01 14.95 33.19
C ASP A 52 14.43 14.56 32.81
N ALA A 53 14.94 15.12 31.70
CA ALA A 53 16.27 14.85 31.14
C ALA A 53 16.51 13.37 30.80
N ILE A 54 15.43 12.62 30.50
CA ILE A 54 15.49 11.22 30.11
C ILE A 54 14.56 11.00 28.92
N ILE A 55 15.13 10.61 27.78
CA ILE A 55 14.37 10.39 26.55
C ILE A 55 13.82 8.97 26.51
N ARG A 56 12.49 8.82 26.60
CA ARG A 56 11.80 7.52 26.51
C ARG A 56 11.17 7.30 25.14
N ALA A 57 12.02 7.01 24.17
CA ALA A 57 11.63 6.76 22.79
C ALA A 57 11.18 5.32 22.51
N THR A 58 11.57 4.35 23.36
CA THR A 58 11.33 2.92 23.15
C THR A 58 10.92 2.21 24.45
N GLN A 59 10.56 0.92 24.34
CA GLN A 59 10.31 0.05 25.50
C GLN A 59 11.60 -0.49 26.15
N ASN A 60 12.78 -0.21 25.58
CA ASN A 60 14.06 -0.68 26.08
C ASN A 60 14.81 0.47 26.77
N ASP A 61 15.00 0.35 28.08
CA ASP A 61 15.66 1.38 28.90
C ASP A 61 17.13 1.61 28.51
N GLU A 62 17.85 0.58 28.07
CA GLU A 62 19.25 0.73 27.63
C GLU A 62 19.35 1.58 26.36
N ILE A 63 18.44 1.36 25.41
CA ILE A 63 18.36 2.17 24.18
C ILE A 63 17.98 3.61 24.53
N ASN A 64 17.03 3.81 25.44
CA ASN A 64 16.61 5.14 25.91
C ASN A 64 17.78 5.89 26.58
N LEU A 65 18.60 5.21 27.36
CA LEU A 65 19.80 5.80 27.97
C LEU A 65 20.85 6.20 26.93
N GLN A 66 21.07 5.38 25.89
CA GLN A 66 21.98 5.74 24.79
C GLN A 66 21.52 6.98 24.02
N ILE A 67 20.21 7.09 23.76
CA ILE A 67 19.63 8.28 23.11
C ILE A 67 19.81 9.50 24.02
N THR A 68 19.51 9.36 25.31
CA THR A 68 19.64 10.41 26.32
C THR A 68 21.09 10.92 26.40
N ASP A 69 22.06 10.01 26.51
CA ASP A 69 23.48 10.34 26.58
C ASP A 69 23.96 11.14 25.37
N VAL A 70 23.55 10.72 24.17
CA VAL A 70 23.94 11.39 22.94
C VAL A 70 23.30 12.76 22.80
N VAL A 71 22.02 12.92 23.17
CA VAL A 71 21.32 14.21 23.03
C VAL A 71 21.80 15.25 24.04
N PHE A 72 22.10 14.84 25.27
CA PHE A 72 22.54 15.77 26.30
C PHE A 72 24.07 15.85 26.36
N ARG A 73 24.73 14.82 26.89
CA ARG A 73 26.18 14.85 27.14
C ARG A 73 26.99 15.07 25.87
N LYS A 74 26.74 14.29 24.81
CA LYS A 74 27.57 14.36 23.59
C LYS A 74 27.37 15.66 22.81
N ILE A 75 26.16 16.22 22.79
CA ILE A 75 25.92 17.55 22.22
C ILE A 75 26.68 18.62 23.02
N ASP A 76 26.68 18.56 24.35
CA ASP A 76 27.43 19.51 25.20
C ASP A 76 28.95 19.37 25.01
N GLU A 77 29.43 18.16 24.77
CA GLU A 77 30.81 17.90 24.37
C GLU A 77 31.15 18.53 23.02
N LEU A 78 30.26 18.47 22.02
CA LEU A 78 30.46 19.17 20.74
C LEU A 78 30.52 20.69 20.92
N GLN A 79 29.66 21.26 21.77
CA GLN A 79 29.71 22.69 22.11
C GLN A 79 31.08 23.06 22.71
N THR A 80 31.57 22.24 23.63
CA THR A 80 32.88 22.41 24.28
C THR A 80 34.03 22.25 23.28
N GLU A 81 33.94 21.27 22.38
CA GLU A 81 34.93 21.02 21.34
C GLU A 81 35.05 22.23 20.40
N ILE A 82 33.93 22.77 19.92
CA ILE A 82 33.91 23.98 19.07
C ILE A 82 34.58 25.16 19.80
N GLU A 83 34.34 25.31 21.09
CA GLU A 83 34.94 26.39 21.88
C GLU A 83 36.44 26.20 22.12
N ARG A 84 36.95 24.96 22.16
CA ARG A 84 38.37 24.65 22.33
C ARG A 84 39.14 24.52 21.01
N ASN A 85 38.46 24.33 19.88
CA ASN A 85 39.09 24.02 18.61
C ASN A 85 39.86 25.23 18.05
N GLU A 86 41.19 25.11 17.98
CA GLU A 86 42.09 26.16 17.49
C GLU A 86 41.98 26.38 15.98
N LYS A 87 41.47 25.41 15.21
CA LYS A 87 41.21 25.55 13.77
C LYS A 87 39.96 26.41 13.50
N ILE A 88 39.05 26.52 14.45
CA ILE A 88 37.86 27.39 14.40
C ILE A 88 38.18 28.69 15.14
N ASN A 89 39.08 29.50 14.57
CA ASN A 89 39.73 30.58 15.31
C ASN A 89 38.92 31.88 15.39
N THR A 90 37.97 32.10 14.48
CA THR A 90 37.17 33.34 14.49
C THR A 90 35.89 33.20 15.30
N ASN A 91 35.43 34.31 15.88
CA ASN A 91 34.15 34.35 16.59
C ASN A 91 32.97 33.95 15.69
N ASN A 92 32.99 34.36 14.42
CA ASN A 92 31.92 34.08 13.48
C ASN A 92 31.89 32.60 13.07
N GLU A 93 33.05 31.95 12.93
CA GLU A 93 33.08 30.52 12.65
C GLU A 93 32.59 29.69 13.83
N LYS A 94 32.98 30.03 15.07
CA LYS A 94 32.43 29.36 16.26
C LYS A 94 30.91 29.50 16.34
N ILE A 95 30.39 30.69 16.08
CA ILE A 95 28.95 30.94 15.98
C ILE A 95 28.30 30.05 14.91
N ARG A 96 28.93 29.91 13.74
CA ARG A 96 28.42 29.07 12.64
C ARG A 96 28.37 27.60 13.04
N TYR A 97 29.42 27.05 13.64
CA TYR A 97 29.44 25.64 14.08
C TYR A 97 28.45 25.36 15.22
N LEU A 98 28.28 26.28 16.17
CA LEU A 98 27.22 26.18 17.17
C LEU A 98 25.83 26.20 16.50
N GLY A 99 25.65 27.01 15.44
CA GLY A 99 24.44 27.00 14.62
C GLY A 99 24.19 25.64 13.94
N TYR A 100 25.23 24.96 13.47
CA TYR A 100 25.11 23.61 12.92
C TYR A 100 24.67 22.59 13.97
N VAL A 101 25.20 22.67 15.20
CA VAL A 101 24.77 21.81 16.32
C VAL A 101 23.30 22.07 16.69
N GLU A 102 22.88 23.33 16.77
CA GLU A 102 21.46 23.68 17.00
C GLU A 102 20.56 23.07 15.92
N THR A 103 20.96 23.18 14.65
CA THR A 103 20.17 22.66 13.53
C THR A 103 20.11 21.14 13.53
N LEU A 104 21.18 20.45 13.92
CA LEU A 104 21.18 18.99 14.12
C LEU A 104 20.10 18.57 15.14
N VAL A 105 20.12 19.17 16.34
CA VAL A 105 19.20 18.82 17.43
C VAL A 105 17.75 19.14 17.04
N ARG A 106 17.52 20.30 16.42
CA ARG A 106 16.20 20.72 15.94
C ARG A 106 15.66 19.81 14.83
N ASN A 107 16.50 19.42 13.87
CA ASN A 107 16.10 18.56 12.76
C ASN A 107 15.84 17.12 13.25
N PHE A 108 16.66 16.60 14.17
CA PHE A 108 16.41 15.33 14.85
C PHE A 108 15.04 15.33 15.55
N ARG A 109 14.77 16.35 16.38
CA ARG A 109 13.49 16.51 17.07
C ARG A 109 12.31 16.50 16.11
N THR A 110 12.43 17.26 15.02
CA THR A 110 11.36 17.39 14.03
C THR A 110 11.10 16.06 13.33
N ALA A 111 12.15 15.37 12.88
CA ALA A 111 12.06 14.08 12.21
C ALA A 111 11.54 12.97 13.13
N TRP A 112 11.91 12.98 14.42
CA TRP A 112 11.34 12.06 15.40
C TRP A 112 9.84 12.29 15.57
N ARG A 113 9.42 13.55 15.77
CA ARG A 113 8.00 13.88 15.97
C ARG A 113 7.13 13.61 14.74
N SER A 114 7.65 13.79 13.54
CA SER A 114 6.93 13.46 12.29
C SER A 114 7.00 11.97 11.93
N ARG A 115 7.69 11.15 12.72
CA ARG A 115 7.96 9.72 12.47
C ARG A 115 8.75 9.47 11.17
N GLU A 116 9.52 10.46 10.72
CA GLU A 116 10.42 10.34 9.57
C GLU A 116 11.75 9.66 9.93
N LEU A 117 12.16 9.73 11.20
CA LEU A 117 13.37 9.07 11.70
C LEU A 117 13.04 8.27 12.96
N ASN A 118 13.54 7.03 13.02
CA ASN A 118 13.53 6.25 14.24
C ASN A 118 14.53 6.87 15.25
N PRO A 119 14.10 7.29 16.46
CA PRO A 119 14.97 7.92 17.45
C PRO A 119 16.13 7.03 17.91
N VAL A 120 16.05 5.71 17.72
CA VAL A 120 17.17 4.77 17.96
C VAL A 120 18.41 5.11 17.13
N LEU A 121 18.24 5.82 16.01
CA LEU A 121 19.35 6.26 15.15
C LEU A 121 20.08 7.50 15.69
N ALA A 122 19.67 8.10 16.82
CA ALA A 122 20.30 9.30 17.36
C ALA A 122 21.82 9.17 17.58
N PRO A 123 22.36 8.05 18.13
CA PRO A 123 23.81 7.87 18.27
C PRO A 123 24.55 7.98 16.94
N VAL A 124 24.10 7.19 15.95
CA VAL A 124 24.71 7.15 14.62
C VAL A 124 24.55 8.47 13.88
N LEU A 125 23.44 9.19 14.09
CA LEU A 125 23.21 10.52 13.54
C LEU A 125 24.25 11.53 14.05
N VAL A 126 24.47 11.58 15.37
CA VAL A 126 25.44 12.50 15.99
C VAL A 126 26.88 12.11 15.67
N ASP A 127 27.21 10.81 15.61
CA ASP A 127 28.53 10.35 15.16
C ASP A 127 28.85 10.81 13.75
N ASN A 128 27.91 10.62 12.82
CA ASN A 128 28.07 11.05 11.44
C ASN A 128 28.17 12.58 11.32
N PHE A 129 27.39 13.32 12.09
CA PHE A 129 27.52 14.78 12.15
C PHE A 129 28.91 15.19 12.62
N THR A 130 29.43 14.55 13.67
CA THR A 130 30.74 14.85 14.24
C THR A 130 31.84 14.62 13.19
N ASN A 131 31.79 13.49 12.48
CA ASN A 131 32.74 13.18 11.43
C ASN A 131 32.67 14.18 10.26
N MET A 132 31.47 14.54 9.82
CA MET A 132 31.26 15.57 8.78
C MET A 132 31.74 16.95 9.25
N MET A 133 31.55 17.29 10.53
CA MET A 133 32.06 18.52 11.12
C MET A 133 33.59 18.57 11.05
N GLN A 134 34.28 17.47 11.39
CA GLN A 134 35.74 17.41 11.30
C GLN A 134 36.26 17.50 9.86
N ALA A 135 35.58 16.84 8.92
CA ALA A 135 35.89 16.96 7.49
C ALA A 135 35.73 18.40 7.02
N ASN A 136 34.62 19.06 7.39
CA ASN A 136 34.39 20.47 7.07
C ASN A 136 35.46 21.39 7.67
N ILE A 137 35.84 21.19 8.93
CA ILE A 137 36.94 21.95 9.58
C ILE A 137 38.26 21.77 8.82
N SER A 138 38.49 20.58 8.28
CA SER A 138 39.70 20.25 7.51
C SER A 138 39.62 20.66 6.03
N GLY A 139 38.51 21.25 5.58
CA GLY A 139 38.27 21.63 4.19
C GLY A 139 38.06 20.45 3.25
N GLU A 140 37.73 19.28 3.78
CA GLU A 140 37.48 18.05 3.05
C GLU A 140 36.04 17.97 2.55
N SER A 141 35.81 17.09 1.56
CA SER A 141 34.48 16.87 1.00
C SER A 141 33.59 16.11 1.98
N ILE A 142 32.34 16.54 2.13
CA ILE A 142 31.33 15.82 2.93
C ILE A 142 30.56 14.75 2.15
N ALA A 143 30.71 14.70 0.82
CA ALA A 143 29.99 13.76 -0.03
C ALA A 143 30.21 12.27 0.30
N PRO A 144 31.44 11.80 0.62
CA PRO A 144 31.67 10.39 0.98
C PRO A 144 30.82 9.92 2.16
N PHE A 145 30.67 10.76 3.19
CA PHE A 145 29.88 10.41 4.37
C PHE A 145 28.39 10.17 4.01
N ALA A 146 27.85 10.95 3.07
CA ALA A 146 26.48 10.77 2.61
C ALA A 146 26.26 9.43 1.89
N GLN A 147 27.31 8.78 1.34
CA GLN A 147 27.18 7.49 0.65
C GLN A 147 26.92 6.35 1.64
N ASP A 148 27.59 6.36 2.78
CA ASP A 148 27.54 5.29 3.78
C ASP A 148 26.33 5.38 4.71
N MET A 149 25.76 6.59 4.87
CA MET A 149 24.60 6.81 5.73
C MET A 149 23.30 6.21 5.16
N GLU A 150 22.42 5.75 6.06
CA GLU A 150 21.02 5.50 5.73
C GLU A 150 20.30 6.81 5.37
N TYR A 151 19.23 6.71 4.56
CA TYR A 151 18.52 7.89 4.03
C TYR A 151 18.11 8.91 5.11
N GLY A 152 17.52 8.46 6.21
CA GLY A 152 17.04 9.36 7.26
C GLY A 152 18.16 10.18 7.91
N ILE A 153 19.32 9.55 8.13
CA ILE A 153 20.51 10.21 8.67
C ILE A 153 21.13 11.15 7.62
N ALA A 154 21.28 10.67 6.39
CA ALA A 154 21.86 11.42 5.29
C ALA A 154 21.03 12.67 4.97
N LYS A 155 19.69 12.58 5.05
CA LYS A 155 18.76 13.71 4.88
C LYS A 155 19.02 14.81 5.91
N ILE A 156 19.18 14.45 7.18
CA ILE A 156 19.41 15.44 8.25
C ILE A 156 20.80 16.04 8.13
N ASN A 157 21.84 15.20 8.11
CA ASN A 157 23.23 15.68 8.16
C ASN A 157 23.67 16.34 6.84
N GLY A 158 23.18 15.84 5.70
CA GLY A 158 23.51 16.35 4.37
C GLY A 158 23.01 17.76 4.08
N GLU A 159 22.07 18.28 4.87
CA GLU A 159 21.50 19.63 4.72
C GLU A 159 22.21 20.70 5.59
N ILE A 160 23.08 20.29 6.51
CA ILE A 160 23.64 21.19 7.53
C ILE A 160 24.83 22.01 6.99
N PHE A 161 25.74 21.37 6.28
CA PHE A 161 27.04 21.94 5.90
C PHE A 161 27.02 22.53 4.48
N ASP A 162 26.17 23.54 4.28
CA ASP A 162 25.83 24.15 2.98
C ASP A 162 26.98 24.88 2.24
N LEU A 163 28.01 25.29 2.98
CA LEU A 163 29.18 25.98 2.46
C LEU A 163 30.39 25.06 2.20
N THR A 164 30.26 23.76 2.46
CA THR A 164 31.38 22.82 2.47
C THR A 164 31.62 22.20 1.09
N PRO A 165 32.88 21.91 0.71
CA PRO A 165 33.16 21.11 -0.48
C PRO A 165 32.32 19.82 -0.49
N GLY A 166 31.76 19.50 -1.66
CA GLY A 166 30.94 18.30 -1.82
C GLY A 166 29.49 18.40 -1.33
N TYR A 167 29.01 19.56 -0.84
CA TYR A 167 27.62 19.73 -0.42
C TYR A 167 26.60 19.40 -1.51
N GLU A 168 26.76 19.95 -2.72
CA GLU A 168 25.83 19.64 -3.83
C GLU A 168 25.89 18.16 -4.25
N GLU A 169 27.05 17.52 -4.14
CA GLU A 169 27.19 16.08 -4.41
C GLU A 169 26.52 15.25 -3.32
N ALA A 170 26.67 15.63 -2.04
CA ALA A 170 25.96 15.01 -0.93
C ALA A 170 24.44 15.09 -1.11
N LYS A 171 23.91 16.25 -1.54
CA LYS A 171 22.48 16.42 -1.86
C LYS A 171 22.00 15.46 -2.95
N LYS A 172 22.80 15.27 -4.01
CA LYS A 172 22.49 14.31 -5.07
C LYS A 172 22.45 12.88 -4.53
N ILE A 173 23.43 12.49 -3.70
CA ILE A 173 23.47 11.16 -3.06
C ILE A 173 22.23 10.94 -2.17
N VAL A 174 21.86 11.91 -1.34
CA VAL A 174 20.65 11.88 -0.50
C VAL A 174 19.40 11.74 -1.36
N TYR A 175 19.33 12.47 -2.48
CA TYR A 175 18.22 12.38 -3.42
C TYR A 175 18.12 10.99 -4.08
N LEU A 176 19.24 10.40 -4.49
CA LEU A 176 19.26 9.04 -5.04
C LEU A 176 18.77 8.02 -4.00
N LYS A 177 19.17 8.15 -2.73
CA LYS A 177 18.64 7.31 -1.64
C LYS A 177 17.13 7.49 -1.44
N TYR A 178 16.64 8.72 -1.53
CA TYR A 178 15.20 8.99 -1.51
C TYR A 178 14.46 8.28 -2.65
N CYS A 179 15.00 8.33 -3.88
CA CYS A 179 14.43 7.67 -5.05
C CYS A 179 14.40 6.15 -4.94
N VAL A 180 15.39 5.53 -4.29
CA VAL A 180 15.39 4.08 -4.00
C VAL A 180 14.22 3.70 -3.10
N LEU A 181 13.93 4.52 -2.08
CA LEU A 181 12.84 4.27 -1.13
C LEU A 181 11.46 4.70 -1.66
N ASN A 182 11.41 5.62 -2.62
CA ASN A 182 10.17 6.22 -3.14
C ASN A 182 10.19 6.30 -4.68
N PRO A 183 10.31 5.16 -5.40
CA PRO A 183 10.43 5.17 -6.85
C PRO A 183 9.20 5.73 -7.58
N ASP A 184 8.02 5.65 -6.97
CA ASP A 184 6.75 6.20 -7.44
C ASP A 184 6.67 7.74 -7.36
N LYS A 185 7.55 8.38 -6.57
CA LYS A 185 7.59 9.84 -6.38
C LYS A 185 8.64 10.54 -7.22
N ILE A 186 9.48 9.80 -7.94
CA ILE A 186 10.61 10.34 -8.69
C ILE A 186 10.19 11.50 -9.60
N MET A 187 9.15 11.32 -10.43
CA MET A 187 8.75 12.38 -11.37
C MET A 187 8.24 13.65 -10.68
N GLN A 188 7.74 13.53 -9.44
CA GLN A 188 7.28 14.69 -8.66
C GLN A 188 8.45 15.52 -8.13
N THR A 189 9.60 14.88 -7.89
CA THR A 189 10.74 15.50 -7.20
C THR A 189 11.97 15.71 -8.08
N ILE A 190 12.01 15.16 -9.30
CA ILE A 190 13.20 15.15 -10.17
C ILE A 190 13.58 16.52 -10.75
N ARG A 191 12.67 17.49 -10.73
CA ARG A 191 12.85 18.80 -11.38
C ARG A 191 14.18 19.51 -11.06
N PRO A 192 14.65 19.60 -9.80
CA PRO A 192 15.92 20.24 -9.48
C PRO A 192 17.13 19.52 -10.07
N TYR A 193 16.99 18.22 -10.35
CA TYR A 193 18.04 17.33 -10.84
C TYR A 193 17.86 16.98 -12.32
N ALA A 194 17.00 17.71 -13.04
CA ALA A 194 16.64 17.35 -14.42
C ALA A 194 17.80 17.44 -15.40
N GLU A 195 18.88 18.16 -15.08
CA GLU A 195 20.08 18.26 -15.93
C GLU A 195 21.23 17.38 -15.45
N ASP A 196 21.05 16.62 -14.35
CA ASP A 196 22.06 15.70 -13.85
C ASP A 196 22.14 14.41 -14.68
N SER A 197 23.33 13.81 -14.71
CA SER A 197 23.62 12.60 -15.52
C SER A 197 22.78 11.38 -15.14
N PHE A 198 22.34 11.28 -13.90
CA PHE A 198 21.48 10.18 -13.43
C PHE A 198 20.00 10.37 -13.78
N ALA A 199 19.57 11.56 -14.23
CA ALA A 199 18.16 11.92 -14.36
C ALA A 199 17.42 11.00 -15.35
N ASP A 200 18.05 10.69 -16.48
CA ASP A 200 17.48 9.79 -17.50
C ASP A 200 17.26 8.37 -16.95
N SER A 201 18.16 7.89 -16.08
CA SER A 201 18.02 6.58 -15.41
C SER A 201 16.88 6.60 -14.40
N LEU A 202 16.70 7.71 -13.67
CA LEU A 202 15.59 7.85 -12.73
C LEU A 202 14.23 7.89 -13.46
N VAL A 203 14.14 8.50 -14.65
CA VAL A 203 12.92 8.46 -15.47
C VAL A 203 12.57 7.02 -15.88
N LEU A 204 13.58 6.21 -16.24
CA LEU A 204 13.38 4.79 -16.56
C LEU A 204 12.92 3.98 -15.33
N ILE A 205 13.46 4.28 -14.15
CA ILE A 205 12.97 3.65 -12.91
C ILE A 205 11.52 4.07 -12.67
N ALA A 206 11.21 5.37 -12.76
CA ALA A 206 9.87 5.89 -12.56
C ALA A 206 8.85 5.26 -13.52
N SER A 207 9.21 4.99 -14.78
CA SER A 207 8.30 4.39 -15.76
C SER A 207 7.92 2.94 -15.42
N LYS A 208 8.78 2.20 -14.72
CA LYS A 208 8.49 0.84 -14.27
C LYS A 208 7.48 0.80 -13.11
N TYR A 209 7.49 1.83 -12.25
CA TYR A 209 6.61 1.91 -11.09
C TYR A 209 5.32 2.69 -11.37
N ASN A 210 5.42 3.80 -12.10
CA ASN A 210 4.28 4.67 -12.42
C ASN A 210 4.37 5.19 -13.87
N PRO A 211 4.10 4.33 -14.87
CA PRO A 211 4.18 4.69 -16.29
C PRO A 211 3.19 5.80 -16.66
N VAL A 212 2.03 5.90 -16.00
CA VAL A 212 1.06 7.00 -16.25
C VAL A 212 1.64 8.34 -15.87
N GLN A 213 2.38 8.41 -14.76
CA GLN A 213 2.95 9.66 -14.35
C GLN A 213 3.97 10.15 -15.38
N VAL A 214 4.89 9.28 -15.82
CA VAL A 214 5.85 9.62 -16.90
C VAL A 214 5.11 10.07 -18.16
N TYR A 215 4.05 9.35 -18.53
CA TYR A 215 3.17 9.69 -19.63
C TYR A 215 2.55 11.10 -19.47
N SER A 216 1.95 11.42 -18.33
CA SER A 216 1.31 12.72 -18.06
C SER A 216 2.32 13.86 -18.06
N TYR A 217 3.52 13.66 -17.49
CA TYR A 217 4.58 14.66 -17.55
C TYR A 217 5.08 14.86 -18.99
N ALA A 218 5.14 13.81 -19.82
CA ALA A 218 5.56 13.92 -21.22
C ALA A 218 4.64 14.82 -22.08
N GLN A 219 3.35 14.90 -21.71
CA GLN A 219 2.38 15.79 -22.36
C GLN A 219 2.60 17.27 -22.03
N ALA A 220 3.19 17.58 -20.88
CA ALA A 220 3.40 18.94 -20.39
C ALA A 220 4.63 19.60 -21.03
N LYS A 221 4.67 19.72 -22.37
CA LYS A 221 5.83 20.11 -23.21
C LYS A 221 6.66 21.31 -22.70
N GLY A 222 6.04 22.26 -22.02
CA GLY A 222 6.72 23.45 -21.46
C GLY A 222 7.51 23.23 -20.17
N LYS A 223 7.40 22.06 -19.53
CA LYS A 223 7.99 21.77 -18.22
C LYS A 223 9.38 21.11 -18.34
N PRO A 224 10.33 21.39 -17.43
CA PRO A 224 11.65 20.73 -17.42
C PRO A 224 11.58 19.20 -17.44
N GLU A 225 10.64 18.63 -16.68
CA GLU A 225 10.40 17.20 -16.57
C GLU A 225 10.00 16.60 -17.93
N ALA A 226 9.16 17.32 -18.70
CA ALA A 226 8.78 16.89 -20.04
C ALA A 226 9.97 16.88 -20.99
N ARG A 227 10.87 17.88 -20.91
CA ARG A 227 12.11 17.92 -21.71
C ARG A 227 13.04 16.77 -21.35
N LEU A 228 13.19 16.50 -20.05
CA LEU A 228 13.96 15.36 -19.53
C LEU A 228 13.42 14.02 -20.06
N ILE A 229 12.11 13.81 -20.02
CA ILE A 229 11.49 12.59 -20.56
C ILE A 229 11.71 12.50 -22.08
N ARG A 230 11.53 13.61 -22.81
CA ARG A 230 11.59 13.63 -24.29
C ARG A 230 12.99 13.46 -24.85
N ARG A 231 14.03 13.88 -24.13
CA ARG A 231 15.42 13.67 -24.56
C ARG A 231 15.92 12.25 -24.29
N ASN A 232 15.23 11.52 -23.41
CA ASN A 232 15.65 10.19 -22.98
C ASN A 232 15.71 9.24 -24.19
N THR A 233 16.81 8.51 -24.31
CA THR A 233 17.06 7.64 -25.47
C THR A 233 16.53 6.22 -25.29
N ASP A 234 16.11 5.86 -24.08
CA ASP A 234 15.58 4.54 -23.74
C ASP A 234 14.33 4.20 -24.57
N PRO A 235 14.24 2.98 -25.14
CA PRO A 235 13.12 2.58 -25.99
C PRO A 235 11.75 2.67 -25.29
N ILE A 236 11.67 2.35 -24.00
CA ILE A 236 10.42 2.39 -23.23
C ILE A 236 9.95 3.83 -23.12
N ILE A 237 10.87 4.73 -22.77
CA ILE A 237 10.54 6.15 -22.60
C ILE A 237 10.15 6.78 -23.94
N LYS A 238 10.85 6.45 -25.02
CA LYS A 238 10.50 6.92 -26.38
C LYS A 238 9.09 6.51 -26.79
N ALA A 239 8.69 5.27 -26.52
CA ALA A 239 7.34 4.82 -26.86
C ALA A 239 6.28 5.52 -25.99
N ILE A 240 6.55 5.74 -24.70
CA ILE A 240 5.66 6.54 -23.83
C ILE A 240 5.52 7.96 -24.38
N VAL A 241 6.61 8.59 -24.83
CA VAL A 241 6.58 9.91 -25.46
C VAL A 241 5.74 9.88 -26.74
N GLN A 242 5.97 8.93 -27.64
CA GLN A 242 5.19 8.80 -28.88
C GLN A 242 3.69 8.62 -28.59
N LEU A 243 3.36 7.79 -27.59
CA LEU A 243 1.99 7.59 -27.16
C LEU A 243 1.38 8.86 -26.56
N SER A 244 2.18 9.66 -25.84
CA SER A 244 1.73 10.92 -25.23
C SER A 244 1.30 11.97 -26.25
N GLU A 245 1.76 11.84 -27.49
CA GLU A 245 1.45 12.72 -28.61
C GLU A 245 0.30 12.22 -29.49
N THR A 246 -0.16 11.00 -29.26
CA THR A 246 -1.25 10.39 -30.02
C THR A 246 -2.61 10.94 -29.55
N GLU A 247 -3.50 11.26 -30.49
CA GLU A 247 -4.88 11.62 -30.15
C GLU A 247 -5.60 10.47 -29.43
N ASN A 248 -6.45 10.78 -28.44
CA ASN A 248 -7.14 9.77 -27.62
C ASN A 248 -6.18 8.78 -26.92
N SER A 249 -4.94 9.19 -26.69
CA SER A 249 -3.85 8.45 -26.06
C SER A 249 -4.22 7.61 -24.83
N LEU A 250 -5.13 8.07 -23.97
CA LEU A 250 -5.58 7.32 -22.79
C LEU A 250 -6.21 5.97 -23.15
N PHE A 251 -6.80 5.83 -24.33
CA PHE A 251 -7.34 4.56 -24.80
C PHE A 251 -6.25 3.56 -25.25
N TYR A 252 -5.04 4.03 -25.54
CA TYR A 252 -3.92 3.17 -25.92
C TYR A 252 -3.08 2.76 -24.70
N PHE A 253 -3.12 3.56 -23.63
CA PHE A 253 -2.32 3.35 -22.43
C PHE A 253 -2.48 1.96 -21.77
N PRO A 254 -3.69 1.37 -21.67
CA PRO A 254 -3.88 -0.02 -21.22
C PRO A 254 -3.04 -1.07 -21.95
N PHE A 255 -2.61 -0.77 -23.17
CA PHE A 255 -1.89 -1.69 -24.06
C PHE A 255 -0.41 -1.32 -24.20
N LEU A 256 0.12 -0.46 -23.32
CA LEU A 256 1.48 0.06 -23.44
C LEU A 256 2.53 -1.06 -23.50
N ASP A 257 2.42 -2.10 -22.67
CA ASP A 257 3.36 -3.22 -22.68
C ASP A 257 3.32 -3.98 -24.02
N ASP A 258 2.13 -4.19 -24.59
CA ASP A 258 1.98 -4.85 -25.90
C ASP A 258 2.46 -3.98 -27.06
N LEU A 259 2.25 -2.67 -26.99
CA LEU A 259 2.76 -1.70 -27.96
C LEU A 259 4.29 -1.67 -27.93
N LEU A 260 4.89 -1.68 -26.74
CA LEU A 260 6.33 -1.72 -26.54
C LEU A 260 6.98 -3.00 -27.10
N LYS A 261 6.31 -4.14 -26.94
CA LYS A 261 6.78 -5.44 -27.43
C LYS A 261 6.39 -5.72 -28.89
N GLY A 262 5.66 -4.82 -29.53
CA GLY A 262 5.16 -4.99 -30.89
C GLY A 262 4.10 -6.08 -31.03
N HIS A 263 3.48 -6.53 -29.93
CA HIS A 263 2.35 -7.47 -29.95
C HIS A 263 1.07 -6.80 -30.44
N LYS A 264 0.94 -5.48 -30.26
CA LYS A 264 -0.13 -4.65 -30.82
C LYS A 264 0.49 -3.42 -31.50
N THR A 265 -0.28 -2.78 -32.39
CA THR A 265 0.11 -1.53 -33.04
C THR A 265 -0.93 -0.45 -32.77
N ILE A 266 -0.56 0.81 -32.90
CA ILE A 266 -1.49 1.93 -32.74
C ILE A 266 -2.65 1.78 -33.74
N GLU A 267 -2.37 1.40 -34.99
CA GLU A 267 -3.37 1.21 -36.03
C GLU A 267 -4.36 0.09 -35.67
N SER A 268 -3.89 -1.01 -35.07
CA SER A 268 -4.75 -2.14 -34.72
C SER A 268 -5.71 -1.82 -33.58
N ILE A 269 -5.37 -0.87 -32.71
CA ILE A 269 -6.23 -0.37 -31.62
C ILE A 269 -7.12 0.77 -32.12
N LYS A 270 -6.58 1.66 -32.97
CA LYS A 270 -7.28 2.85 -33.51
C LYS A 270 -8.59 2.49 -34.20
N LYS A 271 -8.70 1.32 -34.82
CA LYS A 271 -9.94 0.84 -35.45
C LYS A 271 -11.14 0.73 -34.48
N TYR A 272 -10.89 0.59 -33.18
CA TYR A 272 -11.95 0.54 -32.15
C TYR A 272 -12.21 1.91 -31.52
N ILE A 273 -11.17 2.74 -31.40
CA ILE A 273 -11.28 4.07 -30.77
C ILE A 273 -11.92 5.07 -31.74
N GLY A 274 -11.62 4.92 -33.03
CA GLY A 274 -12.03 5.86 -34.06
C GLY A 274 -11.32 7.22 -33.97
N ASP A 275 -11.92 8.21 -34.60
CA ASP A 275 -11.56 9.64 -34.54
C ASP A 275 -12.30 10.40 -33.43
N GLY A 276 -12.94 9.68 -32.50
CA GLY A 276 -13.80 10.24 -31.44
C GLY A 276 -15.30 10.19 -31.76
N THR A 277 -15.70 10.08 -33.04
CA THR A 277 -17.12 9.94 -33.44
C THR A 277 -17.53 8.51 -33.76
N SER A 278 -16.54 7.64 -33.99
CA SER A 278 -16.68 6.26 -34.48
C SER A 278 -16.30 5.20 -33.44
N TYR A 279 -16.41 5.52 -32.15
CA TYR A 279 -16.00 4.63 -31.05
C TYR A 279 -16.80 3.32 -30.99
N ASP A 280 -16.13 2.19 -31.25
CA ASP A 280 -16.67 0.84 -31.04
C ASP A 280 -16.42 0.38 -29.60
N LYS A 281 -17.37 0.72 -28.73
CA LYS A 281 -17.34 0.33 -27.31
C LYS A 281 -17.26 -1.19 -27.10
N VAL A 282 -17.89 -1.99 -27.95
CA VAL A 282 -17.90 -3.46 -27.81
C VAL A 282 -16.54 -4.02 -28.19
N GLY A 283 -16.01 -3.63 -29.36
CA GLY A 283 -14.70 -4.06 -29.83
C GLY A 283 -13.57 -3.63 -28.90
N TYR A 284 -13.62 -2.40 -28.39
CA TYR A 284 -12.62 -1.91 -27.42
C TYR A 284 -12.67 -2.66 -26.09
N PHE A 285 -13.86 -2.91 -25.54
CA PHE A 285 -14.00 -3.67 -24.30
C PHE A 285 -13.49 -5.10 -24.43
N LYS A 286 -13.83 -5.77 -25.54
CA LYS A 286 -13.29 -7.10 -25.88
C LYS A 286 -11.77 -7.12 -25.95
N LEU A 287 -11.17 -6.07 -26.51
CA LEU A 287 -9.72 -5.94 -26.58
C LEU A 287 -9.10 -5.82 -25.18
N LEU A 288 -9.71 -5.03 -24.27
CA LEU A 288 -9.27 -4.94 -22.87
C LEU A 288 -9.37 -6.30 -22.16
N VAL A 289 -10.49 -7.01 -22.33
CA VAL A 289 -10.71 -8.35 -21.76
C VAL A 289 -9.66 -9.34 -22.25
N GLN A 290 -9.40 -9.36 -23.57
CA GLN A 290 -8.37 -10.22 -24.14
C GLN A 290 -6.99 -9.92 -23.53
N THR A 291 -6.62 -8.64 -23.43
CA THR A 291 -5.34 -8.25 -22.83
C THR A 291 -5.27 -8.63 -21.35
N GLU A 292 -6.36 -8.52 -20.58
CA GLU A 292 -6.38 -8.94 -19.17
C GLU A 292 -6.18 -10.46 -19.03
N ILE A 293 -6.78 -11.27 -19.91
CA ILE A 293 -6.56 -12.72 -19.94
C ILE A 293 -5.09 -13.03 -20.29
N GLU A 294 -4.51 -12.34 -21.27
CA GLU A 294 -3.10 -12.51 -21.62
C GLU A 294 -2.16 -12.09 -20.47
N TYR A 295 -2.51 -11.01 -19.76
CA TYR A 295 -1.70 -10.43 -18.68
C TYR A 295 -1.81 -11.20 -17.37
N SER A 296 -2.99 -11.68 -17.02
CA SER A 296 -3.20 -12.55 -15.84
C SER A 296 -2.33 -13.81 -15.91
N LYS A 297 -2.20 -14.43 -17.10
CA LYS A 297 -1.30 -15.57 -17.30
C LYS A 297 0.16 -15.23 -17.04
N ARG A 298 0.61 -14.02 -17.41
CA ARG A 298 1.99 -13.56 -17.16
C ARG A 298 2.21 -13.27 -15.67
N LEU A 299 1.23 -12.64 -15.03
CA LEU A 299 1.27 -12.35 -13.59
C LEU A 299 1.40 -13.63 -12.76
N MET A 300 0.68 -14.70 -13.13
CA MET A 300 0.82 -16.02 -12.50
C MET A 300 2.23 -16.62 -12.61
N ASN A 301 3.03 -16.18 -13.59
CA ASN A 301 4.42 -16.60 -13.80
C ASN A 301 5.43 -15.58 -13.26
N GLY A 302 4.99 -14.58 -12.49
CA GLY A 302 5.86 -13.56 -11.90
C GLY A 302 6.29 -12.45 -12.86
N ASP A 303 5.69 -12.35 -14.05
CA ASP A 303 5.93 -11.27 -15.02
C ASP A 303 4.78 -10.27 -14.96
N THR A 304 5.04 -9.09 -14.39
CA THR A 304 4.08 -7.99 -14.29
C THR A 304 4.14 -7.10 -15.52
N PRO A 305 3.07 -7.03 -16.35
CA PRO A 305 3.03 -6.15 -17.51
C PRO A 305 3.03 -4.66 -17.14
N ILE A 306 3.69 -3.84 -17.97
CA ILE A 306 3.67 -2.37 -17.82
C ILE A 306 2.23 -1.86 -18.01
N ALA A 307 1.85 -0.87 -17.19
CA ALA A 307 0.53 -0.23 -17.26
C ALA A 307 -0.68 -1.16 -17.02
N MET A 308 -0.48 -2.33 -16.42
CA MET A 308 -1.59 -3.19 -15.99
C MET A 308 -2.39 -2.55 -14.86
N PHE A 309 -1.69 -1.95 -13.89
CA PHE A 309 -2.23 -1.33 -12.69
C PHE A 309 -2.11 0.20 -12.71
N GLY A 310 -2.75 0.85 -11.73
CA GLY A 310 -2.75 2.30 -11.57
C GLY A 310 -3.84 3.00 -12.38
N THR A 311 -3.97 4.31 -12.17
CA THR A 311 -4.90 5.18 -12.91
C THR A 311 -4.70 4.97 -14.42
N ASN A 312 -5.78 4.92 -15.21
CA ASN A 312 -5.75 4.70 -16.67
C ASN A 312 -5.08 3.41 -17.17
N GLY A 313 -4.50 2.58 -16.30
CA GLY A 313 -3.97 1.26 -16.65
C GLY A 313 -5.07 0.28 -17.09
N LEU A 314 -4.67 -0.92 -17.47
CA LEU A 314 -5.57 -1.95 -18.01
C LEU A 314 -6.77 -2.23 -17.11
N ARG A 315 -6.55 -2.58 -15.84
CA ARG A 315 -7.63 -2.93 -14.91
C ARG A 315 -8.54 -1.74 -14.61
N TYR A 316 -7.97 -0.54 -14.46
CA TYR A 316 -8.75 0.69 -14.27
C TYR A 316 -9.65 0.97 -15.49
N MET A 317 -9.08 0.89 -16.70
CA MET A 317 -9.86 1.14 -17.92
C MET A 317 -10.91 0.05 -18.14
N LEU A 318 -10.56 -1.22 -17.93
CA LEU A 318 -11.48 -2.34 -18.04
C LEU A 318 -12.68 -2.15 -17.11
N GLN A 319 -12.44 -1.73 -15.86
CA GLN A 319 -13.50 -1.40 -14.92
C GLN A 319 -14.33 -0.20 -15.36
N ALA A 320 -13.69 0.92 -15.69
CA ALA A 320 -14.38 2.13 -16.10
C ALA A 320 -15.30 1.88 -17.32
N LYS A 321 -14.84 1.05 -18.27
CA LYS A 321 -15.61 0.68 -19.47
C LYS A 321 -16.70 -0.34 -19.17
N ALA A 322 -16.45 -1.35 -18.33
CA ALA A 322 -17.48 -2.28 -17.87
C ALA A 322 -18.67 -1.53 -17.25
N ILE A 323 -18.38 -0.59 -16.35
CA ILE A 323 -19.38 0.21 -15.64
C ILE A 323 -20.12 1.11 -16.64
N LYS A 324 -19.38 2.01 -17.30
CA LYS A 324 -19.98 3.06 -18.14
C LYS A 324 -20.72 2.51 -19.36
N ASP A 325 -20.12 1.58 -20.09
CA ASP A 325 -20.59 1.24 -21.44
C ASP A 325 -21.59 0.08 -21.44
N PHE A 326 -21.68 -0.67 -20.33
CA PHE A 326 -22.49 -1.89 -20.21
C PHE A 326 -23.38 -1.93 -18.97
N ILE A 327 -22.82 -1.79 -17.76
CA ILE A 327 -23.60 -1.93 -16.51
C ILE A 327 -24.58 -0.78 -16.32
N THR A 328 -24.12 0.46 -16.46
CA THR A 328 -24.98 1.64 -16.32
C THR A 328 -26.19 1.56 -17.28
N PRO A 329 -26.02 1.27 -18.59
CA PRO A 329 -27.15 1.09 -19.50
C PRO A 329 -28.17 0.02 -19.08
N ILE A 330 -27.73 -1.16 -18.61
CA ILE A 330 -28.67 -2.22 -18.21
C ILE A 330 -29.34 -1.94 -16.85
N ASN A 331 -28.66 -1.18 -15.97
CA ASN A 331 -29.20 -0.71 -14.70
C ASN A 331 -30.24 0.39 -14.91
N GLU A 332 -29.98 1.35 -15.80
CA GLU A 332 -30.93 2.42 -16.13
C GLU A 332 -32.25 1.85 -16.69
N LEU A 333 -32.15 0.72 -17.41
CA LEU A 333 -33.30 -0.02 -17.92
C LEU A 333 -33.85 -1.08 -16.94
N HIS A 334 -33.62 -0.97 -15.63
CA HIS A 334 -34.07 -1.98 -14.66
C HIS A 334 -35.59 -2.18 -14.59
N ASN A 335 -36.37 -1.17 -15.00
CA ASN A 335 -37.84 -1.22 -15.08
C ASN A 335 -38.38 -1.66 -16.45
N GLU A 336 -37.50 -1.88 -17.45
CA GLU A 336 -37.90 -2.36 -18.77
C GLU A 336 -38.18 -3.88 -18.71
N GLY A 337 -39.42 -4.26 -19.02
CA GLY A 337 -39.87 -5.66 -18.99
C GLY A 337 -39.37 -6.49 -20.17
N ASN A 338 -39.10 -5.86 -21.32
CA ASN A 338 -38.54 -6.55 -22.48
C ASN A 338 -37.03 -6.75 -22.33
N LEU A 339 -36.61 -7.97 -21.97
CA LEU A 339 -35.20 -8.31 -21.76
C LEU A 339 -34.30 -8.10 -22.99
N ASN A 340 -34.84 -8.19 -24.20
CA ASN A 340 -34.05 -7.90 -25.41
C ASN A 340 -33.72 -6.42 -25.54
N VAL A 341 -34.61 -5.54 -25.07
CA VAL A 341 -34.36 -4.09 -25.02
C VAL A 341 -33.44 -3.77 -23.85
N ARG A 342 -33.82 -4.23 -22.64
CA ARG A 342 -33.10 -3.95 -21.40
C ARG A 342 -31.63 -4.35 -21.47
N MET A 343 -31.36 -5.55 -21.97
CA MET A 343 -30.02 -6.13 -21.91
C MET A 343 -29.24 -5.95 -23.23
N ARG A 344 -29.77 -5.15 -24.17
CA ARG A 344 -29.18 -4.95 -25.51
C ARG A 344 -27.70 -4.54 -25.46
N ALA A 345 -27.31 -3.74 -24.47
CA ALA A 345 -25.94 -3.26 -24.31
C ALA A 345 -24.92 -4.40 -24.19
N ILE A 346 -25.32 -5.55 -23.63
CA ILE A 346 -24.44 -6.71 -23.40
C ILE A 346 -24.67 -7.85 -24.40
N ASP A 347 -25.51 -7.66 -25.43
CA ASP A 347 -25.88 -8.72 -26.38
C ASP A 347 -24.71 -9.23 -27.22
N LEU A 348 -23.68 -8.41 -27.44
CA LEU A 348 -22.53 -8.78 -28.26
C LEU A 348 -21.35 -9.31 -27.43
N LEU A 349 -21.49 -9.39 -26.11
CA LEU A 349 -20.44 -9.86 -25.20
C LEU A 349 -20.38 -11.40 -25.19
N SER A 350 -19.16 -11.93 -25.18
CA SER A 350 -18.87 -13.35 -25.00
C SER A 350 -18.99 -13.76 -23.52
N PRO A 351 -18.93 -15.06 -23.17
CA PRO A 351 -18.89 -15.49 -21.78
C PRO A 351 -17.76 -14.86 -20.97
N ALA A 352 -16.55 -14.75 -21.54
CA ALA A 352 -15.42 -14.13 -20.86
C ALA A 352 -15.62 -12.62 -20.68
N ASP A 353 -16.17 -11.93 -21.68
CA ASP A 353 -16.48 -10.50 -21.57
C ASP A 353 -17.50 -10.24 -20.46
N LEU A 354 -18.54 -11.08 -20.37
CA LEU A 354 -19.56 -11.00 -19.33
C LEU A 354 -19.00 -11.32 -17.94
N TYR A 355 -18.09 -12.28 -17.84
CA TYR A 355 -17.36 -12.59 -16.62
C TYR A 355 -16.61 -11.36 -16.10
N TYR A 356 -15.78 -10.73 -16.95
CA TYR A 356 -15.02 -9.53 -16.58
C TYR A 356 -15.93 -8.33 -16.31
N MET A 357 -16.99 -8.13 -17.09
CA MET A 357 -17.98 -7.10 -16.82
C MET A 357 -18.58 -7.25 -15.41
N ILE A 358 -18.96 -8.47 -15.03
CA ILE A 358 -19.53 -8.77 -13.71
C ILE A 358 -18.52 -8.45 -12.60
N VAL A 359 -17.31 -9.02 -12.64
CA VAL A 359 -16.34 -8.85 -11.54
C VAL A 359 -15.83 -7.40 -11.42
N MET A 360 -15.78 -6.67 -12.53
CA MET A 360 -15.39 -5.26 -12.51
C MET A 360 -16.52 -4.35 -12.00
N GLY A 361 -17.76 -4.80 -12.13
CA GLY A 361 -18.98 -4.09 -11.76
C GLY A 361 -19.49 -4.32 -10.35
N GLU A 362 -18.72 -4.98 -9.50
CA GLU A 362 -19.15 -5.46 -8.18
C GLU A 362 -19.92 -4.44 -7.34
N SER A 363 -19.46 -3.19 -7.29
CA SER A 363 -20.08 -2.10 -6.51
C SER A 363 -21.30 -1.46 -7.18
N GLU A 364 -21.47 -1.62 -8.50
CA GLU A 364 -22.42 -0.84 -9.30
C GLU A 364 -23.58 -1.66 -9.86
N ILE A 365 -23.43 -2.99 -9.99
CA ILE A 365 -24.42 -3.82 -10.67
C ILE A 365 -25.64 -4.09 -9.79
N TYR A 366 -26.85 -3.83 -10.30
CA TYR A 366 -28.08 -4.11 -9.55
C TYR A 366 -28.37 -5.62 -9.52
N THR A 367 -29.08 -6.07 -8.48
CA THR A 367 -29.46 -7.49 -8.31
C THR A 367 -30.09 -8.11 -9.56
N SER A 368 -31.08 -7.45 -10.17
CA SER A 368 -31.73 -7.97 -11.37
C SER A 368 -30.81 -7.93 -12.60
N SER A 369 -30.00 -6.88 -12.75
CA SER A 369 -29.01 -6.76 -13.83
C SER A 369 -27.93 -7.84 -13.75
N TYR A 370 -27.45 -8.16 -12.54
CA TYR A 370 -26.54 -9.28 -12.31
C TYR A 370 -27.18 -10.59 -12.75
N LYS A 371 -28.37 -10.91 -12.24
CA LYS A 371 -29.04 -12.19 -12.53
C LYS A 371 -29.25 -12.41 -14.03
N HIS A 372 -29.65 -11.37 -14.76
CA HIS A 372 -29.80 -11.46 -16.22
C HIS A 372 -28.46 -11.55 -16.96
N SER A 373 -27.42 -10.84 -16.50
CA SER A 373 -26.08 -10.94 -17.08
C SER A 373 -25.45 -12.32 -16.87
N PHE A 374 -25.58 -12.88 -15.66
CA PHE A 374 -25.16 -14.24 -15.33
C PHE A 374 -25.85 -15.27 -16.22
N ASN A 375 -27.18 -15.22 -16.30
CA ASN A 375 -27.96 -16.12 -17.14
C ASN A 375 -27.52 -16.04 -18.61
N ARG A 376 -27.25 -14.82 -19.10
CA ARG A 376 -26.75 -14.62 -20.46
C ARG A 376 -25.36 -15.18 -20.67
N MET A 377 -24.46 -15.03 -19.68
CA MET A 377 -23.12 -15.59 -19.71
C MET A 377 -23.19 -17.11 -19.89
N ILE A 378 -24.03 -17.79 -19.10
CA ILE A 378 -24.26 -19.24 -19.22
C ILE A 378 -24.87 -19.60 -20.59
N GLN A 379 -25.88 -18.87 -21.06
CA GLN A 379 -26.48 -19.12 -22.39
C GLN A 379 -25.46 -19.00 -23.53
N ARG A 380 -24.52 -18.05 -23.43
CA ARG A 380 -23.47 -17.82 -24.43
C ARG A 380 -22.41 -18.91 -24.48
N MET A 381 -22.36 -19.79 -23.49
CA MET A 381 -21.50 -20.97 -23.48
C MET A 381 -22.08 -22.12 -24.31
N GLY A 382 -23.30 -21.98 -24.83
CA GLY A 382 -23.93 -22.92 -25.76
C GLY A 382 -24.76 -23.99 -25.07
N LYS A 383 -25.07 -25.07 -25.81
CA LYS A 383 -26.01 -26.12 -25.38
C LYS A 383 -25.52 -26.99 -24.21
N LYS A 384 -24.21 -27.04 -23.99
CA LYS A 384 -23.55 -27.81 -22.92
C LYS A 384 -22.59 -26.88 -22.17
N PRO A 385 -23.13 -25.93 -21.37
CA PRO A 385 -22.29 -24.99 -20.65
C PRO A 385 -21.39 -25.73 -19.66
N SER A 386 -20.12 -25.33 -19.60
CA SER A 386 -19.10 -25.85 -18.67
C SER A 386 -18.41 -24.68 -17.98
N THR A 387 -18.76 -24.41 -16.73
CA THR A 387 -18.29 -23.24 -15.97
C THR A 387 -16.82 -23.36 -15.56
N ASP A 388 -16.30 -24.57 -15.43
CA ASP A 388 -14.87 -24.84 -15.28
C ASP A 388 -14.07 -24.51 -16.56
N SER A 389 -14.62 -24.76 -17.75
CA SER A 389 -13.98 -24.31 -19.00
C SER A 389 -13.93 -22.79 -19.10
N LEU A 390 -14.95 -22.08 -18.60
CA LEU A 390 -14.92 -20.62 -18.55
C LEU A 390 -13.82 -20.11 -17.62
N LEU A 391 -13.72 -20.67 -16.41
CA LEU A 391 -12.67 -20.30 -15.46
C LEU A 391 -11.27 -20.59 -16.02
N ALA A 392 -11.08 -21.73 -16.69
CA ALA A 392 -9.82 -22.05 -17.35
C ALA A 392 -9.48 -21.03 -18.46
N ASN A 393 -10.46 -20.60 -19.25
CA ASN A 393 -10.27 -19.61 -20.31
C ASN A 393 -9.83 -18.24 -19.78
N VAL A 394 -10.29 -17.85 -18.59
CA VAL A 394 -9.88 -16.59 -17.93
C VAL A 394 -8.70 -16.79 -16.95
N ASN A 395 -7.99 -17.93 -17.04
CA ASN A 395 -6.89 -18.31 -16.14
C ASN A 395 -7.24 -18.26 -14.64
N HIS A 396 -8.50 -18.47 -14.29
CA HIS A 396 -9.03 -18.28 -12.94
C HIS A 396 -8.80 -16.87 -12.38
N ASP A 397 -8.52 -15.87 -13.21
CA ASP A 397 -8.37 -14.49 -12.75
C ASP A 397 -9.68 -14.01 -12.12
N TYR A 398 -9.59 -13.31 -10.99
CA TYR A 398 -10.74 -12.89 -10.17
C TYR A 398 -11.71 -13.99 -9.70
N PHE A 399 -11.34 -15.29 -9.72
CA PHE A 399 -12.30 -16.35 -9.40
C PHE A 399 -12.92 -16.20 -7.99
N LYS A 400 -12.13 -15.82 -6.97
CA LYS A 400 -12.65 -15.59 -5.60
C LYS A 400 -13.76 -14.53 -5.58
N LYS A 401 -13.50 -13.39 -6.24
CA LYS A 401 -14.47 -12.30 -6.40
C LYS A 401 -15.72 -12.76 -7.16
N PHE A 402 -15.55 -13.53 -8.24
CA PHE A 402 -16.69 -14.06 -8.98
C PHE A 402 -17.55 -14.99 -8.11
N ILE A 403 -16.94 -15.88 -7.33
CA ILE A 403 -17.62 -16.81 -6.42
C ILE A 403 -18.38 -16.06 -5.32
N LYS A 404 -17.75 -15.07 -4.69
CA LYS A 404 -18.39 -14.13 -3.76
C LYS A 404 -19.64 -13.49 -4.39
N MET A 405 -19.50 -12.91 -5.58
CA MET A 405 -20.64 -12.28 -6.26
C MET A 405 -21.74 -13.30 -6.58
N ALA A 406 -21.38 -14.49 -7.06
CA ALA A 406 -22.34 -15.56 -7.32
C ALA A 406 -23.09 -15.97 -6.05
N ALA A 407 -22.42 -16.05 -4.90
CA ALA A 407 -23.07 -16.30 -3.61
C ALA A 407 -24.06 -15.19 -3.25
N ASN A 408 -23.60 -13.93 -3.25
CA ASN A 408 -24.40 -12.76 -2.86
C ASN A 408 -25.68 -12.60 -3.69
N TYR A 409 -25.65 -13.03 -4.96
CA TYR A 409 -26.80 -12.96 -5.86
C TYR A 409 -27.57 -14.28 -6.01
N ASN A 410 -27.28 -15.28 -5.17
CA ASN A 410 -27.91 -16.61 -5.15
C ASN A 410 -27.79 -17.36 -6.49
N LYS A 411 -26.57 -17.37 -7.04
CA LYS A 411 -26.17 -18.02 -8.30
C LYS A 411 -24.97 -18.94 -8.18
N LEU A 412 -24.40 -19.09 -6.99
CA LEU A 412 -23.23 -19.95 -6.79
C LEU A 412 -23.55 -21.42 -7.08
N ASP A 413 -24.64 -21.97 -6.54
CA ASP A 413 -25.07 -23.35 -6.82
C ASP A 413 -25.31 -23.60 -8.32
N ASP A 414 -26.02 -22.69 -8.99
CA ASP A 414 -26.24 -22.75 -10.43
C ASP A 414 -24.90 -22.84 -11.18
N PHE A 415 -23.92 -22.03 -10.78
CA PHE A 415 -22.59 -22.02 -11.38
C PHE A 415 -21.81 -23.31 -11.12
N LEU A 416 -21.81 -23.81 -9.89
CA LEU A 416 -21.10 -25.03 -9.48
C LEU A 416 -21.73 -26.30 -10.06
N SER A 417 -23.04 -26.30 -10.32
CA SER A 417 -23.74 -27.45 -10.93
C SER A 417 -23.36 -27.69 -12.40
N LEU A 418 -22.79 -26.67 -13.05
CA LEU A 418 -22.40 -26.70 -14.46
C LEU A 418 -20.93 -27.10 -14.70
N MET A 419 -20.23 -27.55 -13.67
CA MET A 419 -18.87 -28.11 -13.78
C MET A 419 -18.85 -29.55 -13.27
N SER A 420 -17.78 -30.29 -13.58
CA SER A 420 -17.61 -31.64 -13.03
C SER A 420 -17.48 -31.61 -11.50
N ALA A 421 -17.89 -32.67 -10.81
CA ALA A 421 -17.75 -32.75 -9.35
C ALA A 421 -16.29 -32.57 -8.87
N PRO A 422 -15.27 -33.16 -9.52
CA PRO A 422 -13.87 -32.86 -9.20
C PRO A 422 -13.49 -31.38 -9.41
N SER A 423 -14.02 -30.74 -10.46
CA SER A 423 -13.77 -29.32 -10.74
C SER A 423 -14.36 -28.41 -9.65
N SER A 424 -15.61 -28.66 -9.22
CA SER A 424 -16.26 -27.86 -8.16
C SER A 424 -15.60 -28.07 -6.80
N GLU A 425 -15.25 -29.31 -6.48
CA GLU A 425 -14.50 -29.63 -5.26
C GLU A 425 -13.15 -28.90 -5.23
N LYS A 426 -12.38 -28.98 -6.32
CA LYS A 426 -11.09 -28.26 -6.44
C LYS A 426 -11.27 -26.75 -6.33
N LEU A 427 -12.28 -26.18 -6.99
CA LEU A 427 -12.53 -24.74 -6.94
C LEU A 427 -12.83 -24.26 -5.52
N MET A 428 -13.67 -24.99 -4.79
CA MET A 428 -13.98 -24.64 -3.40
C MET A 428 -12.80 -24.90 -2.46
N LYS A 429 -11.94 -25.88 -2.75
CA LYS A 429 -10.67 -26.06 -2.06
C LYS A 429 -9.75 -24.85 -2.23
N ASP A 430 -9.58 -24.38 -3.47
CA ASP A 430 -8.76 -23.22 -3.80
C ASP A 430 -9.34 -21.93 -3.19
N PHE A 431 -10.66 -21.83 -3.08
CA PHE A 431 -11.36 -20.70 -2.48
C PHE A 431 -11.07 -20.55 -0.97
N VAL A 432 -10.97 -21.67 -0.23
CA VAL A 432 -10.67 -21.65 1.23
C VAL A 432 -9.18 -21.71 1.57
N TYR A 433 -8.31 -21.78 0.57
CA TYR A 433 -6.87 -21.96 0.77
C TYR A 433 -6.16 -20.64 1.10
N LYS A 434 -5.26 -20.69 2.09
CA LYS A 434 -4.37 -19.60 2.51
C LYS A 434 -5.05 -18.24 2.78
N LEU A 435 -6.19 -18.26 3.47
CA LEU A 435 -6.94 -17.04 3.82
C LEU A 435 -6.15 -16.12 4.76
N GLU A 436 -5.26 -16.69 5.58
CA GLU A 436 -4.40 -15.97 6.51
C GLU A 436 -3.33 -15.11 5.83
N ALA A 437 -3.00 -15.42 4.58
CA ALA A 437 -1.98 -14.71 3.81
C ALA A 437 -2.49 -13.37 3.23
N ALA A 438 -3.80 -13.16 3.16
CA ALA A 438 -4.39 -11.88 2.75
C ALA A 438 -4.15 -10.82 3.82
N ASP A 439 -3.95 -9.55 3.46
CA ASP A 439 -3.69 -8.48 4.43
C ASP A 439 -4.91 -8.21 5.35
N ASN A 440 -6.12 -8.40 4.82
CA ASN A 440 -7.39 -8.17 5.53
C ASN A 440 -8.17 -9.49 5.72
N LEU A 441 -9.39 -9.39 6.28
CA LEU A 441 -10.26 -10.53 6.55
C LEU A 441 -11.33 -10.75 5.46
N GLU A 442 -11.30 -10.00 4.36
CA GLU A 442 -12.36 -10.00 3.34
C GLU A 442 -12.54 -11.40 2.72
N ASP A 443 -11.44 -12.04 2.31
CA ASP A 443 -11.45 -13.40 1.76
C ASP A 443 -12.10 -14.42 2.71
N ALA A 444 -11.90 -14.28 4.03
CA ALA A 444 -12.49 -15.17 5.01
C ALA A 444 -13.99 -14.91 5.20
N VAL A 445 -14.40 -13.65 5.18
CA VAL A 445 -15.83 -13.26 5.21
C VAL A 445 -16.54 -13.78 3.96
N ASP A 446 -15.94 -13.60 2.78
CA ASP A 446 -16.48 -14.09 1.52
C ASP A 446 -16.69 -15.61 1.52
N VAL A 447 -15.78 -16.37 2.15
CA VAL A 447 -15.91 -17.82 2.33
C VAL A 447 -17.08 -18.17 3.25
N ALA A 448 -17.26 -17.45 4.35
CA ALA A 448 -18.37 -17.66 5.28
C ALA A 448 -19.73 -17.41 4.60
N ASP A 449 -19.85 -16.30 3.88
CA ASP A 449 -21.07 -15.92 3.17
C ASP A 449 -21.38 -16.92 2.05
N ALA A 450 -20.38 -17.30 1.25
CA ALA A 450 -20.55 -18.27 0.17
C ALA A 450 -21.00 -19.64 0.66
N TYR A 451 -20.51 -20.10 1.81
CA TYR A 451 -20.90 -21.39 2.39
C TYR A 451 -22.41 -21.46 2.62
N SER A 452 -23.03 -20.37 3.11
CA SER A 452 -24.47 -20.31 3.35
C SER A 452 -25.32 -20.37 2.07
N SER A 453 -24.73 -20.09 0.91
CA SER A 453 -25.40 -20.08 -0.39
C SER A 453 -25.37 -21.42 -1.15
N ILE A 454 -24.71 -22.45 -0.59
CA ILE A 454 -24.51 -23.76 -1.22
C ILE A 454 -25.47 -24.78 -0.63
N ASN A 455 -26.23 -25.49 -1.48
CA ASN A 455 -27.14 -26.56 -1.03
C ASN A 455 -26.54 -27.97 -1.13
N ASN A 456 -25.46 -28.15 -1.90
CA ASN A 456 -24.85 -29.46 -2.08
C ASN A 456 -24.12 -29.92 -0.79
N LYS A 457 -24.75 -30.83 -0.04
CA LYS A 457 -24.22 -31.36 1.23
C LYS A 457 -22.83 -32.00 1.13
N VAL A 458 -22.51 -32.64 0.01
CA VAL A 458 -21.17 -33.23 -0.19
C VAL A 458 -20.13 -32.12 -0.29
N LEU A 459 -20.44 -31.07 -1.04
CA LEU A 459 -19.53 -29.92 -1.19
C LEU A 459 -19.37 -29.13 0.11
N LEU A 460 -20.45 -28.93 0.88
CA LEU A 460 -20.40 -28.33 2.21
C LEU A 460 -19.51 -29.14 3.17
N GLY A 461 -19.62 -30.48 3.13
CA GLY A 461 -18.76 -31.38 3.89
C GLY A 461 -17.28 -31.25 3.51
N ASN A 462 -16.99 -31.23 2.20
CA ASN A 462 -15.63 -31.05 1.69
C ASN A 462 -15.03 -29.69 2.11
N MET A 463 -15.81 -28.61 2.05
CA MET A 463 -15.36 -27.29 2.51
C MET A 463 -15.02 -27.27 4.00
N LEU A 464 -15.84 -27.90 4.85
CA LEU A 464 -15.56 -28.03 6.28
C LEU A 464 -14.28 -28.84 6.53
N GLN A 465 -14.08 -29.92 5.77
CA GLN A 465 -12.84 -30.69 5.83
C GLN A 465 -11.63 -29.80 5.46
N TYR A 466 -11.71 -29.03 4.37
CA TYR A 466 -10.61 -28.17 3.96
C TYR A 466 -10.32 -27.04 4.94
N VAL A 467 -11.34 -26.43 5.54
CA VAL A 467 -11.15 -25.45 6.63
C VAL A 467 -10.40 -26.10 7.80
N THR A 468 -10.76 -27.34 8.16
CA THR A 468 -10.08 -28.09 9.22
C THR A 468 -8.63 -28.44 8.86
N GLU A 469 -8.35 -28.82 7.60
CA GLU A 469 -7.00 -29.09 7.11
C GLU A 469 -6.12 -27.82 7.14
N ASN A 470 -6.67 -26.67 6.74
CA ASN A 470 -5.97 -25.39 6.79
C ASN A 470 -5.74 -24.91 8.23
N GLU A 471 -6.71 -25.10 9.13
CA GLU A 471 -6.53 -24.87 10.58
C GLU A 471 -5.31 -25.65 11.10
N GLN A 472 -5.26 -26.96 10.82
CA GLN A 472 -4.16 -27.81 11.27
C GLN A 472 -2.81 -27.38 10.64
N ARG A 473 -2.80 -26.96 9.37
CA ARG A 473 -1.60 -26.38 8.75
C ARG A 473 -1.12 -25.17 9.55
N CYS A 474 -2.01 -24.21 9.83
CA CYS A 474 -1.66 -22.99 10.55
C CYS A 474 -1.23 -23.27 12.00
N ILE A 475 -1.73 -24.33 12.64
CA ILE A 475 -1.22 -24.82 13.93
C ILE A 475 0.22 -25.29 13.78
N ASN A 476 0.49 -26.17 12.81
CA ASN A 476 1.82 -26.73 12.58
C ASN A 476 2.85 -25.66 12.19
N GLU A 477 2.41 -24.62 11.48
CA GLU A 477 3.23 -23.48 11.06
C GLU A 477 3.31 -22.35 12.11
N ASN A 478 2.66 -22.49 13.27
CA ASN A 478 2.55 -21.46 14.32
C ASN A 478 1.99 -20.11 13.82
N SER A 479 1.08 -20.13 12.85
CA SER A 479 0.39 -18.94 12.36
C SER A 479 -0.83 -18.62 13.22
N THR A 480 -0.66 -17.74 14.21
CA THR A 480 -1.75 -17.32 15.11
C THR A 480 -2.94 -16.72 14.35
N LYS A 481 -2.69 -15.91 13.32
CA LYS A 481 -3.73 -15.33 12.47
C LYS A 481 -4.55 -16.42 11.76
N GLY A 482 -3.87 -17.41 11.18
CA GLY A 482 -4.55 -18.51 10.49
C GLY A 482 -5.34 -19.41 11.43
N GLN A 483 -4.81 -19.71 12.61
CA GLN A 483 -5.54 -20.46 13.63
C GLN A 483 -6.86 -19.77 13.99
N THR A 484 -6.85 -18.46 14.22
CA THR A 484 -8.08 -17.70 14.51
C THR A 484 -9.05 -17.70 13.33
N ILE A 485 -8.59 -17.43 12.11
CA ILE A 485 -9.46 -17.39 10.92
C ILE A 485 -10.14 -18.74 10.70
N TYR A 486 -9.38 -19.83 10.66
CA TYR A 486 -9.94 -21.14 10.34
C TYR A 486 -10.76 -21.74 11.47
N SER A 487 -10.41 -21.49 12.74
CA SER A 487 -11.24 -21.93 13.88
C SER A 487 -12.61 -21.25 13.87
N LEU A 488 -12.66 -19.94 13.57
CA LEU A 488 -13.92 -19.22 13.42
C LEU A 488 -14.75 -19.72 12.24
N LEU A 489 -14.13 -19.92 11.07
CA LEU A 489 -14.82 -20.48 9.89
C LEU A 489 -15.39 -21.87 10.17
N LYS A 490 -14.62 -22.73 10.83
CA LYS A 490 -15.04 -24.07 11.23
C LYS A 490 -16.25 -24.01 12.15
N LEU A 491 -16.23 -23.12 13.14
CA LEU A 491 -17.33 -22.93 14.07
C LEU A 491 -18.60 -22.45 13.35
N ILE A 492 -18.48 -21.46 12.45
CA ILE A 492 -19.58 -20.97 11.62
C ILE A 492 -20.17 -22.13 10.79
N PHE A 493 -19.34 -22.90 10.10
CA PHE A 493 -19.80 -24.01 9.27
C PHE A 493 -20.52 -25.08 10.09
N LEU A 494 -19.95 -25.49 11.23
CA LEU A 494 -20.57 -26.47 12.11
C LEU A 494 -21.90 -25.96 12.70
N SER A 495 -21.98 -24.68 13.03
CA SER A 495 -23.20 -24.07 13.59
C SER A 495 -24.35 -23.95 12.57
N SER A 496 -24.03 -23.89 11.28
CA SER A 496 -25.05 -23.83 10.22
C SER A 496 -25.88 -25.11 10.13
N ASP A 497 -25.32 -26.24 10.60
CA ASP A 497 -26.05 -27.48 10.78
C ASP A 497 -26.66 -27.53 12.17
N SER A 498 -27.97 -27.25 12.22
CA SER A 498 -28.78 -27.28 13.45
C SER A 498 -28.66 -28.58 14.27
N SER A 499 -28.26 -29.70 13.66
CA SER A 499 -28.06 -30.96 14.39
C SER A 499 -26.86 -30.94 15.33
N ASN A 500 -25.87 -30.07 15.07
CA ASN A 500 -24.68 -29.90 15.92
C ASN A 500 -24.97 -29.12 17.21
N LYS A 501 -26.11 -28.40 17.29
CA LYS A 501 -26.54 -27.64 18.48
C LYS A 501 -25.49 -26.66 19.01
N ILE A 502 -24.71 -26.05 18.11
CA ILE A 502 -23.68 -25.06 18.45
C ILE A 502 -24.33 -23.68 18.55
N ASP A 503 -24.10 -23.01 19.68
CA ASP A 503 -24.53 -21.64 19.93
C ASP A 503 -23.37 -20.68 19.67
N LEU A 504 -23.25 -20.19 18.44
CA LEU A 504 -22.21 -19.25 18.00
C LEU A 504 -22.07 -18.04 18.93
N THR A 505 -23.19 -17.50 19.41
CA THR A 505 -23.24 -16.33 20.29
C THR A 505 -22.55 -16.62 21.60
N LYS A 506 -22.80 -17.79 22.20
CA LYS A 506 -22.13 -18.21 23.44
C LYS A 506 -20.66 -18.54 23.23
N GLU A 507 -20.32 -19.23 22.15
CA GLU A 507 -18.94 -19.70 21.89
C GLU A 507 -17.98 -18.54 21.57
N VAL A 508 -18.46 -17.50 20.87
CA VAL A 508 -17.61 -16.37 20.43
C VAL A 508 -17.88 -15.09 21.24
N GLY A 509 -18.93 -15.05 22.06
CA GLY A 509 -19.28 -13.88 22.87
C GLY A 509 -19.84 -12.70 22.06
N ILE A 510 -20.51 -12.99 20.94
CA ILE A 510 -21.08 -11.99 20.01
C ILE A 510 -22.62 -12.06 20.02
N PRO A 511 -23.34 -10.95 19.72
CA PRO A 511 -24.78 -11.01 19.51
C PRO A 511 -25.17 -12.04 18.43
N SER A 512 -26.40 -12.55 18.50
CA SER A 512 -26.90 -13.50 17.51
C SER A 512 -26.84 -12.90 16.09
N ILE A 513 -26.23 -13.65 15.18
CA ILE A 513 -26.03 -13.26 13.78
C ILE A 513 -27.26 -13.60 12.93
N TYR A 514 -27.94 -14.71 13.24
CA TYR A 514 -29.09 -15.19 12.48
C TYR A 514 -30.42 -14.58 12.95
N GLU A 515 -30.49 -14.18 14.23
CA GLU A 515 -31.72 -13.70 14.85
C GLU A 515 -31.45 -12.46 15.70
N VAL A 516 -32.30 -11.45 15.59
CA VAL A 516 -32.30 -10.30 16.49
C VAL A 516 -33.46 -10.47 17.47
N ASP A 517 -33.15 -10.61 18.76
CA ASP A 517 -34.17 -10.64 19.82
C ASP A 517 -34.97 -9.32 19.79
N GLY A 518 -36.30 -9.41 19.83
CA GLY A 518 -37.19 -8.25 19.77
C GLY A 518 -36.88 -7.17 20.81
N LYS A 519 -36.27 -7.54 21.95
CA LYS A 519 -35.83 -6.56 22.97
C LYS A 519 -34.76 -5.59 22.45
N TYR A 520 -33.95 -5.99 21.48
CA TYR A 520 -32.94 -5.13 20.86
C TYR A 520 -33.52 -4.22 19.78
N LEU A 521 -34.74 -4.51 19.31
CA LEU A 521 -35.48 -3.71 18.33
C LEU A 521 -36.46 -2.72 19.00
N ALA A 522 -36.68 -2.88 20.32
CA ALA A 522 -37.61 -2.08 21.09
C ALA A 522 -36.97 -0.76 21.55
N ASP A 523 -37.75 0.32 21.54
CA ASP A 523 -37.38 1.60 22.16
C ASP A 523 -37.43 1.53 23.70
N ASP A 524 -37.08 2.64 24.37
CA ASP A 524 -37.11 2.77 25.83
C ASP A 524 -38.51 2.53 26.45
N SER A 525 -39.56 2.48 25.63
CA SER A 525 -40.94 2.18 26.01
C SER A 525 -41.41 0.76 25.62
N GLY A 526 -40.50 -0.10 25.14
CA GLY A 526 -40.81 -1.47 24.73
C GLY A 526 -41.50 -1.60 23.36
N ARG A 527 -41.52 -0.53 22.55
CA ARG A 527 -42.20 -0.51 21.25
C ARG A 527 -41.22 -0.78 20.11
N ILE A 528 -41.60 -1.63 19.17
CA ILE A 528 -40.86 -1.82 17.92
C ILE A 528 -41.51 -0.94 16.86
N ILE A 529 -40.76 0.04 16.33
CA ILE A 529 -41.24 0.97 15.30
C ILE A 529 -40.69 0.54 13.95
N GLN A 530 -41.58 0.17 13.03
CA GLN A 530 -41.22 -0.11 11.64
C GLN A 530 -41.60 1.10 10.76
N GLN A 531 -40.59 1.77 10.19
CA GLN A 531 -40.81 2.81 9.19
C GLN A 531 -40.54 2.25 7.80
N VAL A 532 -41.57 2.18 6.97
CA VAL A 532 -41.48 1.66 5.59
C VAL A 532 -41.49 2.83 4.63
N PHE A 533 -40.42 2.99 3.85
CA PHE A 533 -40.30 4.02 2.82
C PHE A 533 -40.58 3.40 1.45
N PHE A 534 -41.62 3.86 0.77
CA PHE A 534 -41.96 3.40 -0.57
C PHE A 534 -41.34 4.33 -1.61
N MET A 535 -40.47 3.80 -2.47
CA MET A 535 -40.10 4.49 -3.71
C MET A 535 -41.17 4.20 -4.78
N VAL A 536 -41.84 5.26 -5.24
CA VAL A 536 -42.89 5.32 -6.29
C VAL A 536 -44.34 5.13 -5.80
N MET A 537 -45.17 6.16 -6.05
CA MET A 537 -46.63 6.25 -5.79
C MET A 537 -47.46 5.07 -6.31
N LYS A 538 -46.93 4.25 -7.22
CA LYS A 538 -47.68 3.17 -7.88
C LYS A 538 -47.84 1.92 -7.01
N MET A 539 -46.91 1.64 -6.10
CA MET A 539 -46.98 0.47 -5.20
C MET A 539 -47.82 0.71 -3.94
N ALA A 540 -47.98 1.96 -3.50
CA ALA A 540 -48.75 2.28 -2.29
C ALA A 540 -50.23 1.85 -2.40
N LYS A 541 -50.82 1.97 -3.59
CA LYS A 541 -52.22 1.58 -3.84
C LYS A 541 -52.46 0.06 -3.91
N GLU A 542 -51.43 -0.74 -4.19
CA GLU A 542 -51.56 -2.21 -4.26
C GLU A 542 -51.36 -2.88 -2.90
N PHE A 543 -50.53 -2.29 -2.03
CA PHE A 543 -50.21 -2.87 -0.72
C PHE A 543 -51.07 -2.36 0.44
N LEU A 544 -51.71 -1.20 0.29
CA LEU A 544 -52.56 -0.60 1.30
C LEU A 544 -53.85 -0.08 0.64
N PRO A 545 -54.80 -0.97 0.31
CA PRO A 545 -56.02 -0.58 -0.40
C PRO A 545 -56.96 0.32 0.43
N ASP A 546 -56.76 0.40 1.75
CA ASP A 546 -57.59 1.15 2.69
C ASP A 546 -56.92 2.42 3.26
N LEU A 547 -55.91 2.97 2.57
CA LEU A 547 -55.25 4.24 2.91
C LEU A 547 -55.58 5.38 1.94
#